data_AF-A0A841QHW6-F1
#
_entry.id   AF-A0A841QHW6-F1
#
_cell.length_a   1.000
_cell.length_b   1.000
_cell.length_c   1.000
_cell.angle_alpha   90.00
_cell.angle_beta   90.00
_cell.angle_gamma   90.00
#
_symmetry.space_group_name_H-M   'P 1'
#
loop_
_entity.id
_entity.type
_entity.pdbx_description
1 polymer ?
#
loop_
_entity_poly.entity_id
_entity_poly.type
_entity_poly.pdbx_seq_one_letter_code
_entity_poly.pdbx_strand_id
1 'polypeptide(L)' 'MSQWTGLWRVAGHDGKDNRIVVLKGEVEDEIDEKDYVLNKIQPPVEDLEWRKK' A
#
# COMPACT_ATOMS: atom_id res chain seq x y z
N MET A 1 -6.06 17.86 -5.75
CA MET A 1 -5.63 16.82 -4.80
C MET A 1 -5.73 15.49 -5.53
N SER A 2 -4.61 14.86 -5.87
CA SER A 2 -4.64 13.55 -6.55
C SER A 2 -5.16 12.52 -5.57
N GLN A 3 -6.47 12.26 -5.66
CA GLN A 3 -7.20 11.34 -4.81
C GLN A 3 -6.73 9.93 -5.14
N TRP A 4 -6.27 9.18 -4.15
CA TRP A 4 -5.90 7.79 -4.33
C TRP A 4 -7.15 7.00 -4.71
N THR A 5 -7.06 6.24 -5.79
CA THR A 5 -8.19 5.48 -6.34
C THR A 5 -8.21 4.04 -5.86
N GLY A 6 -7.11 3.56 -5.28
CA GLY A 6 -7.01 2.22 -4.70
C GLY A 6 -5.80 2.08 -3.78
N LEU A 7 -5.95 1.28 -2.73
CA LEU A 7 -4.90 0.95 -1.77
C LEU A 7 -4.99 -0.52 -1.42
N TRP A 8 -3.89 -1.25 -1.57
CA TRP A 8 -3.86 -2.69 -1.27
C TRP A 8 -2.55 -3.07 -0.61
N ARG A 9 -2.62 -4.05 0.29
CA ARG A 9 -1.46 -4.64 0.95
C ARG A 9 -0.92 -5.81 0.13
N VAL A 10 0.40 -5.86 -0.02
CA VAL A 10 1.12 -6.89 -0.78
C VAL A 10 2.16 -7.53 0.12
N ALA A 11 2.13 -8.85 0.21
CA ALA A 11 3.09 -9.61 0.99
C ALA A 11 4.47 -9.55 0.33
N GLY A 12 5.49 -9.21 1.12
CA GLY A 12 6.87 -9.33 0.67
C GLY A 12 7.23 -10.80 0.43
N HIS A 13 8.06 -11.07 -0.57
CA HIS A 13 8.59 -12.42 -0.85
C HIS A 13 10.10 -12.47 -0.57
N ASP A 14 10.62 -13.65 -0.20
CA ASP A 14 12.05 -13.90 0.08
C ASP A 14 12.67 -12.96 1.14
N GLY A 15 12.03 -12.85 2.31
CA GLY A 15 12.55 -12.07 3.44
C GLY A 15 12.45 -10.54 3.26
N LYS A 16 11.75 -10.08 2.21
CA LYS A 16 11.40 -8.67 2.04
C LYS A 16 10.20 -8.29 2.91
N ASP A 17 10.19 -7.05 3.37
CA ASP A 17 9.05 -6.47 4.07
C ASP A 17 7.82 -6.37 3.16
N ASN A 18 6.65 -6.34 3.78
CA ASN A 18 5.38 -6.09 3.10
C ASN A 18 5.35 -4.68 2.49
N ARG A 19 4.53 -4.54 1.45
CA ARG A 19 4.37 -3.29 0.71
C ARG A 19 2.90 -2.90 0.59
N ILE A 20 2.69 -1.64 0.32
CA ILE A 20 1.39 -1.03 0.08
C ILE A 20 1.43 -0.50 -1.34
N VAL A 21 0.55 -1.02 -2.19
CA VAL A 21 0.38 -0.50 -3.55
C VAL A 21 -0.68 0.59 -3.50
N VAL A 22 -0.34 1.74 -4.06
CA VAL A 22 -1.20 2.92 -4.16
C VAL A 22 -1.51 3.17 -5.62
N LEU A 23 -2.80 3.13 -5.97
CA LEU A 23 -3.27 3.50 -7.30
C LEU A 23 -3.63 4.99 -7.33
N LYS A 24 -3.05 5.71 -8.30
CA LYS A 24 -3.32 7.12 -8.59
C LYS A 24 -3.81 7.24 -10.03
N GLY A 25 -5.10 7.00 -10.25
CA GLY A 25 -5.67 6.95 -11.61
C GLY A 25 -5.19 5.70 -12.33
N GLU A 26 -4.38 5.86 -13.38
CA GLU A 26 -3.82 4.76 -14.18
C GLU A 26 -2.40 4.33 -13.71
N VAL A 27 -1.84 5.02 -12.71
CA VAL A 27 -0.47 4.75 -12.22
C VAL A 27 -0.54 3.98 -10.91
N GLU A 28 0.19 2.86 -10.84
CA GLU A 28 0.48 2.14 -9.60
C GLU A 28 1.81 2.62 -9.02
N ASP A 29 1.83 2.88 -7.72
CA ASP A 29 2.99 3.28 -6.92
C ASP A 29 3.14 2.28 -5.77
N GLU A 30 4.36 2.05 -5.28
CA GLU A 30 4.62 1.11 -4.19
C GLU A 30 5.31 1.82 -3.03
N ILE A 31 4.80 1.62 -1.82
CA ILE A 31 5.37 2.17 -0.58
C ILE A 31 5.62 1.01 0.37
N ASP A 32 6.75 0.99 1.07
CA ASP A 32 6.97 0.01 2.12
C ASP A 32 5.94 0.17 3.24
N GLU A 33 5.44 -0.95 3.77
CA GLU A 33 4.43 -0.93 4.83
C GLU A 33 4.91 -0.16 6.06
N LYS A 34 6.19 -0.31 6.43
CA LYS A 34 6.79 0.43 7.55
C LYS A 34 6.71 1.93 7.33
N ASP A 35 7.01 2.40 6.12
CA ASP A 35 6.99 3.82 5.78
C ASP A 35 5.55 4.36 5.78
N TYR A 36 4.60 3.58 5.27
CA TYR A 36 3.17 3.90 5.31
C TYR A 36 2.65 4.08 6.76
N VAL A 37 3.03 3.18 7.66
CA VAL A 37 2.69 3.25 9.10
C VAL A 37 3.38 4.43 9.77
N LEU A 38 4.68 4.65 9.52
CA LEU A 38 5.45 5.76 10.09
C LEU A 38 4.88 7.12 9.68
N ASN A 39 4.49 7.26 8.42
CA ASN A 39 3.88 8.48 7.88
C ASN A 39 2.39 8.63 8.25
N LYS A 40 1.81 7.67 8.99
CA LYS A 40 0.41 7.68 9.45
C LYS A 40 -0.58 7.93 8.31
N ILE A 41 -0.31 7.31 7.16
CA ILE A 41 -1.16 7.43 5.98
C ILE A 41 -2.51 6.73 6.24
N GLN A 42 -3.61 7.32 5.73
CA GLN A 42 -4.95 6.76 5.89
C GLN A 42 -5.47 6.10 4.61
N PRO A 43 -6.31 5.05 4.75
CA PRO A 43 -6.68 4.33 5.98
C PRO A 43 -5.53 3.51 6.57
N PRO A 44 -5.56 3.11 7.86
CA PRO A 44 -4.49 2.32 8.47
C PRO A 44 -4.29 0.98 7.73
N VAL A 45 -3.07 0.44 7.80
CA VAL A 45 -2.68 -0.79 7.09
C VAL A 45 -3.58 -2.00 7.39
N GLU A 46 -4.17 -2.04 8.59
CA GLU A 46 -5.08 -3.10 9.01
C GLU A 46 -6.41 -3.09 8.27
N ASP A 47 -6.86 -1.91 7.80
CA ASP A 47 -8.07 -1.73 7.01
C ASP A 47 -7.83 -1.96 5.51
N LEU A 48 -6.57 -2.15 5.09
CA LEU A 48 -6.24 -2.36 3.69
C LEU A 48 -6.47 -3.81 3.28
N GLU A 49 -7.16 -3.97 2.16
CA GLU A 49 -7.35 -5.29 1.56
C GLU A 49 -6.02 -5.84 1.03
N TRP A 50 -5.80 -7.13 1.22
CA TRP A 50 -4.67 -7.83 0.60
C TRP A 50 -4.93 -8.01 -0.89
N ARG A 51 -3.97 -7.63 -1.73
CA ARG A 51 -4.06 -7.83 -3.19
C ARG A 51 -4.07 -9.34 -3.46
N LYS A 52 -5.25 -9.88 -3.76
CA LYS A 52 -5.43 -11.26 -4.21
C LYS A 52 -4.87 -11.36 -5.62
N LYS A 53 -3.74 -12.05 -5.76
CA LYS A 53 -3.10 -12.31 -7.05
C LYS A 53 -3.87 -13.36 -7.83
#